data_AF-D6Y326-F1
#
_entry.id   AF-D6Y326-F1
#
_cell.length_a   1.000
_cell.length_b   1.000
_cell.length_c   1.000
_cell.angle_alpha   90.00
_cell.angle_beta   90.00
_cell.angle_gamma   90.00
#
_symmetry.space_group_name_H-M   'P 1'
#
loop_
_entity.id
_entity.type
_entity.pdbx_description
1 polymer ?
#
loop_
_entity_poly.entity_id
_entity_poly.type
_entity_poly.pdbx_seq_one_letter_code
_entity_poly.pdbx_strand_id
1 'polypeptide(L)' 'MIDDEQIRECQQLYALEVTHPAWRITIRPHGPVRWWATRYVPPTLAQISAGMVATVARHTGEALSSALAHQDEIAQRVR' A
#
# COMPACT_ATOMS: atom_id res chain seq x y z
N MET A 1 14.16 22.95 -5.29
CA MET A 1 12.92 23.34 -4.60
C MET A 1 12.12 22.08 -4.46
N ILE A 2 11.84 21.64 -3.24
CA ILE A 2 10.81 20.61 -3.02
C ILE A 2 9.50 21.36 -3.20
N ASP A 3 8.64 20.89 -4.09
CA ASP A 3 7.33 21.50 -4.31
C ASP A 3 6.34 21.06 -3.19
N ASP A 4 5.28 21.86 -2.96
CA ASP A 4 4.29 21.58 -1.91
C ASP A 4 3.56 20.23 -2.14
N GLU A 5 3.57 19.73 -3.38
CA GLU A 5 3.03 18.43 -3.75
C GLU A 5 3.90 17.30 -3.20
N GLN A 6 5.21 17.36 -3.40
CA GLN A 6 6.19 16.40 -2.87
C GLN A 6 6.15 16.35 -1.34
N ILE A 7 5.97 17.48 -0.65
CA ILE A 7 5.83 17.51 0.81
C ILE A 7 4.58 16.73 1.23
N ARG A 8 3.45 16.97 0.57
CA ARG A 8 2.18 16.27 0.86
C ARG A 8 2.28 14.77 0.59
N GLU A 9 2.93 14.40 -0.50
CA GLU A 9 3.17 13.00 -0.84
C GLU A 9 4.05 12.29 0.19
N CYS A 10 5.11 12.94 0.66
CA CYS A 10 5.96 12.41 1.73
C CYS A 10 5.19 12.23 3.05
N GLN A 11 4.35 13.20 3.42
CA GLN A 11 3.50 13.09 4.62
C GLN A 11 2.50 11.94 4.50
N GLN A 12 1.86 11.79 3.34
CA GLN A 12 0.92 10.71 3.08
C GLN A 12 1.62 9.35 3.04
N LEU A 13 2.80 9.25 2.44
CA LEU A 13 3.63 8.05 2.46
C LEU A 13 3.92 7.61 3.90
N TYR A 14 4.41 8.54 4.73
CA TYR A 14 4.71 8.28 6.13
C TYR A 14 3.48 7.79 6.90
N ALA A 15 2.33 8.46 6.73
CA ALA A 15 1.08 8.06 7.37
C ALA A 15 0.66 6.63 6.97
N LEU A 16 0.81 6.26 5.70
CA LEU A 16 0.45 4.93 5.22
C LEU A 16 1.40 3.84 5.72
N GLU A 17 2.71 4.09 5.75
CA GLU A 17 3.69 3.12 6.26
C GLU A 17 3.51 2.86 7.76
N VAL A 18 3.17 3.88 8.54
CA VAL A 18 2.85 3.74 9.96
C VAL A 18 1.53 2.97 10.17
N THR A 19 0.52 3.23 9.32
CA THR A 19 -0.81 2.59 9.43
C THR A 19 -0.79 1.13 8.99
N HIS A 20 0.03 0.80 7.98
CA HIS A 20 0.08 -0.51 7.34
C HIS A 20 1.49 -1.14 7.46
N PRO A 21 1.97 -1.48 8.66
CA PRO A 21 3.37 -1.85 8.91
C PRO A 21 3.83 -3.13 8.22
N ALA A 22 2.90 -3.96 7.74
CA ALA A 22 3.21 -5.16 6.95
C ALA A 22 3.63 -4.85 5.51
N TRP A 23 3.54 -3.58 5.09
CA TRP A 23 3.72 -3.14 3.72
C TRP A 23 4.85 -2.13 3.59
N ARG A 24 5.63 -2.27 2.53
CA ARG A 24 6.58 -1.26 2.05
C ARG A 24 5.89 -0.44 0.97
N ILE A 25 5.87 0.88 1.12
CA ILE A 25 5.16 1.76 0.20
C ILE A 25 6.18 2.59 -0.59
N THR A 26 5.93 2.78 -1.88
CA THR A 26 6.81 3.55 -2.76
C THR A 26 5.98 4.41 -3.69
N ILE A 27 6.48 5.62 -3.96
CA ILE A 27 5.92 6.55 -4.93
C ILE A 27 6.84 6.54 -6.16
N ARG A 28 6.27 6.27 -7.33
CA ARG A 28 6.96 6.32 -8.62
C ARG A 28 6.58 7.60 -9.34
N PRO A 29 7.44 8.63 -9.41
CA PRO A 29 7.09 9.93 -9.98
C PRO A 29 6.81 9.89 -11.48
N HIS A 30 7.33 8.89 -12.19
CA HIS A 30 7.16 8.74 -13.63
C HIS A 30 6.60 7.34 -13.95
N GLY A 31 5.29 7.25 -14.09
CA GLY A 31 4.59 6.03 -14.47
C GLY A 31 3.08 6.21 -14.50
N PRO A 32 2.34 5.32 -15.18
CA PRO A 32 0.88 5.40 -15.25
C PRO A 32 0.25 5.18 -13.86
N VAL A 33 0.94 4.48 -12.96
CA VAL A 33 0.52 4.20 -11.59
C VAL A 33 1.59 4.71 -10.63
N ARG A 34 1.22 5.70 -9.80
CA ARG A 34 2.17 6.46 -8.96
C ARG A 34 2.41 5.82 -7.60
N TRP A 35 1.44 5.10 -7.04
CA TRP A 35 1.52 4.56 -5.68
C TRP A 35 1.57 3.04 -5.68
N TRP A 36 2.58 2.48 -5.02
CA TRP A 36 2.84 1.04 -4.99
C TRP A 36 3.08 0.59 -3.56
N ALA A 37 2.53 -0.57 -3.20
CA ALA A 37 2.80 -1.23 -1.94
C ALA A 37 3.16 -2.70 -2.18
N THR A 38 4.19 -3.17 -1.50
CA THR A 38 4.61 -4.58 -1.51
C THR A 38 4.68 -5.08 -0.08
N ARG A 39 4.09 -6.23 0.18
CA ARG A 39 4.09 -6.83 1.51
C ARG A 39 5.50 -7.35 1.86
N TYR A 40 5.95 -7.15 3.09
CA TYR A 40 7.25 -7.67 3.55
C TYR A 40 7.28 -9.19 3.59
N VAL A 41 6.16 -9.80 4.01
CA VAL A 41 5.99 -11.26 4.08
C VAL A 41 4.97 -11.68 3.02
N PRO A 42 5.29 -12.62 2.12
CA PRO A 42 4.33 -13.13 1.14
C PRO A 42 3.06 -13.68 1.81
N PRO A 43 1.88 -13.50 1.20
CA PRO A 43 0.64 -14.10 1.72
C PRO A 43 0.70 -15.63 1.75
N THR A 44 0.06 -16.24 2.75
CA THR A 44 -0.09 -17.71 2.81
C THR A 44 -1.09 -18.21 1.77
N LEU A 45 -1.11 -19.52 1.49
CA LEU A 45 -2.09 -20.10 0.55
C LEU A 45 -3.55 -19.82 0.96
N ALA A 46 -3.85 -19.83 2.26
CA ALA A 46 -5.18 -19.50 2.78
C ALA A 46 -5.54 -18.02 2.58
N GLN A 47 -4.56 -17.13 2.74
CA GLN A 47 -4.76 -15.70 2.48
C GLN A 47 -4.94 -15.43 0.98
N ILE A 48 -4.17 -16.08 0.12
CA ILE A 48 -4.29 -15.98 -1.34
C ILE A 48 -5.68 -16.47 -1.79
N SER A 49 -6.15 -17.61 -1.28
CA SER A 49 -7.48 -18.12 -1.62
C SER A 49 -8.60 -17.19 -1.13
N ALA A 50 -8.35 -16.39 -0.09
CA ALA A 50 -9.25 -15.35 0.38
C ALA A 50 -9.12 -14.01 -0.37
N GLY A 51 -8.29 -13.92 -1.41
CA GLY A 51 -8.13 -12.74 -2.27
C GLY A 51 -6.99 -11.81 -1.89
N MET A 52 -6.08 -12.23 -0.99
CA MET A 52 -4.92 -11.45 -0.63
C MET A 52 -3.85 -11.48 -1.73
N VAL A 53 -3.24 -10.33 -1.99
CA VAL A 53 -2.15 -10.15 -2.98
C VAL A 53 -0.87 -9.67 -2.31
N ALA A 54 0.28 -9.98 -2.90
CA ALA A 54 1.58 -9.54 -2.39
C ALA A 54 1.93 -8.10 -2.77
N THR A 55 1.30 -7.57 -3.83
CA THR A 55 1.59 -6.23 -4.37
C THR A 55 0.29 -5.53 -4.78
N VAL A 56 0.19 -4.25 -4.45
CA VAL A 56 -0.92 -3.38 -4.80
C VAL A 56 -0.38 -2.13 -5.46
N ALA A 57 -1.03 -1.67 -6.53
CA ALA A 57 -0.66 -0.43 -7.20
C ALA A 57 -1.92 0.40 -7.50
N ARG A 58 -1.87 1.71 -7.23
CA ARG A 58 -2.99 2.66 -7.40
C ARG A 58 -2.51 4.03 -7.87
N HIS A 59 -3.40 4.81 -8.47
CA HIS A 59 -3.06 6.13 -9.00
C HIS A 59 -2.88 7.19 -7.90
N THR A 60 -3.56 7.04 -6.77
CA THR A 60 -3.50 7.98 -5.63
C THR A 60 -3.19 7.25 -4.32
N GLY A 61 -2.63 7.98 -3.35
CA GLY A 61 -2.35 7.45 -2.02
C GLY A 61 -3.64 7.06 -1.26
N GLU A 62 -4.75 7.76 -1.48
CA GLU A 62 -6.05 7.41 -0.89
C GLU A 62 -6.58 6.08 -1.42
N ALA A 63 -6.52 5.88 -2.74
CA ALA A 63 -6.91 4.61 -3.35
C ALA A 63 -6.00 3.46 -2.89
N LEU A 64 -4.70 3.74 -2.68
CA LEU A 64 -3.78 2.78 -2.11
C LEU A 64 -4.16 2.44 -0.66
N SER A 65 -4.45 3.44 0.17
CA SER A 65 -4.88 3.27 1.56
C SER A 65 -6.10 2.36 1.68
N SER A 66 -7.15 2.64 0.89
CA SER A 66 -8.37 1.83 0.86
C SER A 66 -8.07 0.38 0.46
N ALA A 67 -7.21 0.18 -0.54
CA ALA A 67 -6.81 -1.16 -0.95
C ALA A 67 -6.01 -1.89 0.14
N LEU A 68 -5.11 -1.21 0.85
CA LEU A 68 -4.33 -1.79 1.95
C LEU A 68 -5.22 -2.16 3.14
N ALA A 69 -6.18 -1.31 3.50
CA ALA A 69 -7.15 -1.60 4.56
C ALA A 69 -7.93 -2.89 4.26
N HIS A 70 -8.38 -3.09 3.01
CA HIS A 70 -9.04 -4.33 2.61
C HIS A 70 -8.10 -5.54 2.70
N GLN A 71 -6.82 -5.41 2.32
CA GLN A 71 -5.87 -6.51 2.46
C GLN A 71 -5.60 -6.88 3.93
N ASP A 72 -5.55 -5.88 4.81
CA ASP A 72 -5.36 -6.12 6.25
C ASP A 72 -6.60 -6.76 6.90
N GLU A 73 -7.81 -6.45 6.42
CA GLU A 73 -9.03 -7.15 6.82
C GLU A 73 -8.99 -8.63 6.44
N ILE A 74 -8.58 -8.96 5.20
CA ILE A 74 -8.41 -10.34 4.76
C ILE A 74 -7.39 -11.06 5.67
N ALA A 75 -6.27 -10.42 5.98
CA ALA A 75 -5.24 -10.98 6.84
C ALA A 75 -5.72 -11.23 8.28
N GLN A 76 -6.60 -10.38 8.82
CA GLN A 76 -7.19 -10.56 10.15
C GLN A 76 -8.21 -11.69 10.17
N ARG A 77 -8.99 -11.85 9.10
CA ARG A 77 -10.02 -12.90 8.99
C ARG A 77 -9.44 -14.31 8.83
N VAL A 78 -8.27 -14.43 8.20
CA VAL A 78 -7.65 -15.72 7.82
C VAL A 78 -6.35 -15.97 8.62
N ARG A 79 -6.39 -15.72 9.93
CA ARG A 79 -5.26 -16.00 10.83
C ARG A 79 -5.07 -17.48 11.13
#